data_AF-C7M5F6-F1
#
_entry.id   AF-C7M5F6-F1
#
_cell.length_a   1.000
_cell.length_b   1.000
_cell.length_c   1.000
_cell.angle_alpha   90.00
_cell.angle_beta   90.00
_cell.angle_gamma   90.00
#
_symmetry.space_group_name_H-M   'P 1'
#
loop_
_entity.id
_entity.type
_entity.pdbx_description
1 polymer ?
#
loop_
_entity_poly.entity_id
_entity_poly.type
_entity_poly.pdbx_seq_one_letter_code
_entity_poly.pdbx_strand_id
1 'polypeptide(L)'
;MLPPPNFQLFIAKSAPEFQDFLSDKGDADKENVYFYQIVNNTEKKYRTLLLTDNSKNKDYAEVVTESAIFLYTGKTETLYLKNKAKTYKIEFLGYIGKCGYAYFQEMYIDGVKNNDFILIK
;
A
#
# COMPACT_ATOMS: atom_id res chain seq x y z
N MET A 1 20.83 9.46 8.52
CA MET A 1 19.35 9.42 8.49
C MET A 1 18.99 8.29 7.54
N LEU A 2 18.41 7.19 8.04
CA LEU A 2 17.85 6.18 7.13
C LEU A 2 16.64 6.83 6.44
N PRO A 3 16.48 6.70 5.11
CA PRO A 3 15.28 7.19 4.43
C PRO A 3 14.05 6.55 5.09
N PRO A 4 12.91 7.25 5.18
CA PRO A 4 11.69 6.67 5.71
C PRO A 4 11.40 5.34 5.01
N PRO A 5 11.03 4.27 5.74
CA PRO A 5 10.65 3.03 5.08
C PRO A 5 9.46 3.32 4.16
N ASN A 6 9.57 2.94 2.89
CA ASN A 6 8.42 2.90 1.99
C ASN A 6 7.51 1.74 2.42
N PHE A 7 6.22 1.88 2.16
CA PHE A 7 5.29 0.75 2.19
C PHE A 7 4.78 0.51 0.78
N GLN A 8 4.74 -0.76 0.38
CA GLN A 8 4.31 -1.15 -0.95
C GLN A 8 3.45 -2.41 -0.89
N LEU A 9 2.52 -2.49 -1.85
CA LEU A 9 1.76 -3.69 -2.12
C LEU A 9 1.92 -4.07 -3.60
N PHE A 10 1.96 -5.38 -3.84
CA PHE A 10 2.03 -5.98 -5.16
C PHE A 10 0.64 -6.36 -5.65
N ILE A 11 0.38 -6.11 -6.92
CA ILE A 11 -0.89 -6.39 -7.58
C ILE A 11 -0.58 -7.29 -8.77
N ALA A 12 -1.04 -8.54 -8.75
CA ALA A 12 -0.83 -9.45 -9.87
C ALA A 12 -1.52 -8.89 -11.12
N LYS A 13 -0.79 -8.71 -12.22
CA LYS A 13 -1.36 -8.21 -13.48
C LYS A 13 -2.28 -9.20 -14.16
N SER A 14 -2.15 -10.49 -13.82
CA SER A 14 -3.03 -11.56 -14.27
C SER A 14 -4.40 -11.55 -13.59
N ALA A 15 -4.53 -10.89 -12.44
CA ALA A 15 -5.79 -10.83 -11.72
C ALA A 15 -6.78 -9.91 -12.47
N PRO A 16 -8.05 -10.31 -12.64
CA PRO A 16 -9.07 -9.47 -13.28
C PRO A 16 -9.20 -8.08 -12.63
N GLU A 17 -9.06 -8.01 -11.31
CA GLU A 17 -9.14 -6.79 -10.51
C GLU A 17 -7.99 -5.82 -10.78
N PHE A 18 -6.94 -6.21 -11.50
CA PHE A 18 -5.88 -5.29 -11.92
C PHE A 18 -6.42 -4.12 -12.74
N GLN A 19 -7.50 -4.34 -13.51
CA GLN A 19 -8.17 -3.30 -14.28
C GLN A 19 -8.73 -2.16 -13.41
N ASP A 20 -8.97 -2.41 -12.11
CA ASP A 20 -9.44 -1.41 -11.16
C ASP A 20 -8.35 -0.40 -10.76
N PHE A 21 -7.09 -0.67 -11.12
CA PHE A 21 -5.94 0.23 -10.88
C PHE A 21 -5.53 1.00 -12.14
N LEU A 22 -6.19 0.74 -13.27
CA LEU A 22 -5.93 1.40 -14.54
C LEU A 22 -7.01 2.44 -14.81
N SER A 23 -6.59 3.54 -15.42
CA SER A 23 -7.45 4.56 -16.00
C SER A 23 -8.20 4.00 -17.21
N ASP A 24 -9.17 4.74 -17.71
CA ASP A 24 -9.94 4.34 -18.91
C ASP A 24 -9.07 4.19 -20.17
N LYS A 25 -7.84 4.75 -20.16
CA LYS A 25 -6.86 4.63 -21.23
C LYS A 25 -5.93 3.42 -21.08
N GLY A 26 -6.03 2.68 -19.97
CA GLY A 26 -5.15 1.55 -19.64
C GLY A 26 -3.86 1.95 -18.93
N ASP A 27 -3.60 3.24 -18.72
CA ASP A 27 -2.46 3.73 -17.93
C ASP A 27 -2.74 3.63 -16.42
N ALA A 28 -1.70 3.69 -15.59
CA ALA A 28 -1.83 3.78 -14.13
C ALA A 28 -2.82 4.88 -13.68
N ASP A 29 -3.86 4.53 -12.92
CA ASP A 29 -4.85 5.49 -12.42
C ASP A 29 -4.34 6.28 -11.21
N LYS A 30 -3.69 7.40 -11.49
CA LYS A 30 -3.10 8.27 -10.45
C LYS A 30 -4.13 9.10 -9.69
N GLU A 31 -5.37 9.17 -10.15
CA GLU A 31 -6.41 10.00 -9.54
C GLU A 31 -7.22 9.21 -8.51
N ASN A 32 -7.53 7.95 -8.82
CA ASN A 32 -8.37 7.10 -7.98
C ASN A 32 -7.57 6.10 -7.13
N VAL A 33 -6.30 5.82 -7.47
CA VAL A 33 -5.45 4.92 -6.68
C VAL A 33 -4.58 5.71 -5.71
N TYR A 34 -4.92 5.64 -4.43
CA TYR A 34 -4.13 6.29 -3.38
C TYR A 34 -4.26 5.61 -2.02
N PHE A 35 -3.17 5.69 -1.26
CA PHE A 35 -3.15 5.40 0.16
C PHE A 35 -3.69 6.57 0.98
N TYR A 36 -4.40 6.28 2.06
CA TYR A 36 -4.87 7.29 3.01
C TYR A 36 -5.10 6.72 4.41
N GLN A 37 -5.15 7.60 5.40
CA GLN A 37 -5.60 7.30 6.76
C GLN A 37 -6.81 8.15 7.11
N ILE A 38 -7.67 7.63 7.99
CA ILE A 38 -8.73 8.43 8.60
C ILE A 38 -8.15 9.06 9.87
N VAL A 39 -8.04 10.39 9.88
CA VAL A 39 -7.59 11.18 11.03
C VAL A 39 -8.67 12.20 11.33
N ASN A 40 -9.22 12.20 12.55
CA ASN A 40 -10.31 13.08 12.95
C ASN A 40 -11.48 13.07 11.95
N ASN A 41 -11.93 11.88 11.55
CA ASN A 41 -12.99 11.65 10.56
C ASN A 41 -12.73 12.25 9.16
N THR A 42 -11.48 12.58 8.83
CA THR A 42 -11.08 13.12 7.52
C THR A 42 -10.04 12.23 6.86
N GLU A 43 -10.10 12.09 5.53
CA GLU A 43 -9.09 11.37 4.75
C GLU A 43 -7.80 12.18 4.66
N LYS A 44 -6.75 11.73 5.35
CA LYS A 44 -5.38 12.18 5.13
C LYS A 44 -4.78 11.33 4.01
N LYS A 45 -4.81 11.84 2.79
CA LYS A 45 -4.22 11.19 1.61
C LYS A 45 -2.70 11.23 1.65
N TYR A 46 -2.06 10.14 1.26
CA TYR A 46 -0.61 10.04 1.12
C TYR A 46 -0.21 10.06 -0.34
N ARG A 47 0.96 10.64 -0.62
CA ARG A 47 1.56 10.56 -1.94
C ARG A 47 1.78 9.09 -2.28
N THR A 48 1.16 8.68 -3.39
CA THR A 48 1.10 7.30 -3.85
C THR A 48 1.65 7.23 -5.25
N LEU A 49 2.51 6.25 -5.49
CA LEU A 49 3.07 5.93 -6.79
C LEU A 49 2.50 4.59 -7.24
N LEU A 50 1.93 4.54 -8.44
CA LEU A 50 1.51 3.30 -9.08
C LEU A 50 2.45 3.00 -10.24
N LEU A 51 3.20 1.90 -10.10
CA LEU A 51 4.22 1.44 -11.03
C LEU A 51 3.69 0.21 -11.77
N THR A 52 3.11 0.42 -12.95
CA THR A 52 2.59 -0.65 -13.81
C THR A 52 3.68 -1.26 -14.68
N ASP A 53 4.48 -0.44 -15.36
CA ASP A 53 5.48 -0.92 -16.33
C ASP A 53 6.89 -1.02 -15.77
N ASN A 54 7.17 -0.25 -14.71
CA ASN A 54 8.50 -0.13 -14.08
C ASN A 54 8.61 -0.93 -12.76
N SER A 55 7.75 -1.93 -12.55
CA SER A 55 7.92 -2.84 -11.42
C SER A 55 9.17 -3.69 -11.60
N LYS A 56 9.84 -4.02 -10.49
CA LYS A 56 10.97 -4.96 -10.50
C LYS A 56 10.56 -6.35 -10.96
N ASN A 57 9.30 -6.73 -10.78
CA ASN A 57 8.73 -7.98 -11.28
C ASN A 57 7.68 -7.67 -12.34
N LYS A 58 7.90 -8.13 -13.58
CA LYS A 58 7.00 -7.83 -14.70
C LYS A 58 5.58 -8.36 -14.50
N ASP A 59 5.40 -9.40 -13.69
CA ASP A 59 4.10 -10.03 -13.43
C ASP A 59 3.23 -9.23 -12.45
N TYR A 60 3.84 -8.27 -11.74
CA TYR A 60 3.17 -7.46 -10.73
C TYR A 60 3.25 -5.97 -11.09
N ALA A 61 2.21 -5.23 -10.72
CA ALA A 61 2.31 -3.79 -10.51
C ALA A 61 2.60 -3.52 -9.04
N GLU A 62 3.19 -2.37 -8.75
CA GLU A 62 3.50 -1.94 -7.38
C GLU A 62 2.76 -0.64 -7.07
N VAL A 63 2.05 -0.63 -5.94
CA VAL A 63 1.50 0.60 -5.36
C VAL A 63 2.30 0.95 -4.11
N VAL A 64 2.91 2.13 -4.10
CA VAL A 64 3.93 2.52 -3.12
C VAL A 64 3.57 3.85 -2.49
N THR A 65 3.75 3.98 -1.18
CA THR A 65 3.79 5.30 -0.53
C THR A 65 5.23 5.73 -0.27
N GLU A 66 5.54 7.01 -0.57
CA GLU A 66 6.90 7.56 -0.49
C GLU A 66 7.45 7.71 0.95
N SER A 67 6.60 7.59 1.97
CA SER A 67 7.03 7.57 3.36
C SER A 67 5.98 6.89 4.20
N ALA A 68 6.34 5.77 4.83
CA ALA A 68 5.45 4.97 5.66
C ALA A 68 5.88 4.92 7.13
N ILE A 69 6.71 5.86 7.59
CA ILE A 69 7.20 5.89 8.99
C ILE A 69 6.05 5.90 10.01
N PHE A 70 4.89 6.46 9.64
CA PHE A 70 3.69 6.50 10.45
C PHE A 70 3.06 5.13 10.73
N LEU A 71 3.46 4.08 10.01
CA LEU A 71 3.02 2.69 10.25
C LEU A 71 3.85 1.98 11.33
N TYR A 72 5.03 2.49 11.69
CA TYR A 72 5.98 1.80 12.55
C TYR A 72 5.93 2.30 14.00
N THR A 73 4.73 2.31 14.60
CA THR A 73 4.47 2.86 15.94
C THR A 73 4.63 1.85 17.08
N GLY A 74 4.76 0.55 16.75
CA GLY A 74 4.68 -0.55 17.72
C GLY A 74 3.26 -0.94 18.11
N LYS A 75 2.25 -0.41 17.43
CA LYS A 75 0.83 -0.79 17.57
C LYS A 75 0.26 -1.10 16.18
N THR A 76 -0.91 -1.73 16.15
CA THR A 76 -1.63 -1.93 14.89
C THR A 76 -2.13 -0.60 14.36
N GLU A 77 -1.54 -0.17 13.25
CA GLU A 77 -1.97 1.00 12.49
C GLU A 77 -2.91 0.57 11.38
N THR A 78 -3.94 1.38 11.11
CA THR A 78 -4.82 1.16 9.96
C THR A 78 -4.41 2.08 8.83
N LEU A 79 -4.20 1.53 7.65
CA LEU A 79 -4.02 2.23 6.38
C LEU A 79 -5.12 1.79 5.43
N TYR A 80 -5.54 2.67 4.53
CA TYR A 80 -6.49 2.32 3.49
C TYR A 80 -5.84 2.53 2.13
N LEU A 81 -6.14 1.63 1.20
CA LEU A 81 -5.85 1.80 -0.21
C LEU A 81 -7.17 1.89 -0.95
N LYS A 82 -7.39 2.96 -1.69
CA LYS A 82 -8.55 3.11 -2.57
C LYS A 82 -8.14 2.85 -4.01
N ASN A 83 -9.04 2.25 -4.79
CA ASN A 83 -9.02 2.27 -6.24
C ASN A 83 -10.42 2.70 -6.75
N LYS A 84 -10.67 2.66 -8.06
CA LYS A 84 -11.96 3.12 -8.61
C LYS A 84 -13.17 2.25 -8.21
N ALA A 85 -12.94 0.99 -7.83
CA ALA A 85 -14.00 0.03 -7.53
C ALA A 85 -14.26 -0.13 -6.03
N LYS A 86 -13.20 -0.14 -5.20
CA LYS A 86 -13.31 -0.41 -3.77
C LYS A 86 -12.17 0.19 -2.95
N THR A 87 -12.33 0.08 -1.63
CA THR A 87 -11.32 0.39 -0.64
C THR A 87 -10.87 -0.90 0.05
N TYR A 88 -9.56 -1.08 0.20
CA TYR A 88 -8.94 -2.12 0.99
C TYR A 88 -8.53 -1.55 2.35
N LYS A 89 -8.91 -2.22 3.43
CA LYS A 89 -8.44 -1.91 4.78
C LYS A 89 -7.20 -2.73 5.08
N ILE A 90 -6.10 -2.05 5.39
CA ILE A 90 -4.81 -2.64 5.71
C ILE A 90 -4.53 -2.40 7.19
N GLU A 91 -4.45 -3.46 7.97
CA GLU A 91 -4.06 -3.42 9.38
C GLU A 91 -2.61 -3.87 9.45
N PHE A 92 -1.71 -2.96 9.84
CA PHE A 92 -0.27 -3.17 9.80
C PHE A 92 0.33 -3.03 11.19
N LEU A 93 1.13 -4.01 11.60
CA LEU A 93 1.90 -3.96 12.84
C LEU A 93 3.40 -3.95 12.52
N GLY A 94 4.05 -2.84 12.84
CA GLY A 94 5.50 -2.70 12.77
C GLY A 94 6.01 -1.69 13.78
N TYR A 95 7.32 -1.67 13.99
CA TYR A 95 7.98 -0.77 14.95
C TYR A 95 9.35 -0.31 14.48
N ILE A 96 9.83 0.80 15.02
CA ILE A 96 11.21 1.26 14.85
C ILE A 96 12.07 0.76 16.02
N GLY A 97 13.12 0.01 15.73
CA GLY A 97 14.08 -0.47 16.73
C GLY A 97 15.12 0.58 17.13
N LYS A 98 15.96 0.24 18.13
CA LYS A 98 16.95 1.15 18.74
C LYS A 98 17.89 1.88 17.78
N CYS A 99 18.15 1.34 16.58
CA CYS A 99 19.03 1.96 15.58
C CYS A 99 18.28 2.60 14.40
N GLY A 100 16.97 2.86 14.53
CA GLY A 100 16.17 3.45 13.45
C GLY A 100 15.75 2.47 12.36
N TYR A 101 16.02 1.17 12.53
CA TYR A 101 15.54 0.13 11.62
C TYR A 101 14.05 -0.10 11.81
N ALA A 102 13.33 -0.17 10.71
CA ALA A 102 11.91 -0.50 10.67
C ALA A 102 11.73 -2.02 10.63
N TYR A 103 10.92 -2.56 11.52
CA TYR A 103 10.62 -3.99 11.62
C TYR A 103 9.14 -4.23 11.38
N PHE A 104 8.85 -5.12 10.44
CA PHE A 104 7.51 -5.65 10.17
C PHE A 104 7.23 -6.85 11.06
N GLN A 105 6.02 -6.96 11.61
CA GLN A 105 5.58 -8.13 12.37
C GLN A 105 4.48 -8.89 11.62
N GLU A 106 3.37 -8.22 11.31
CA GLU A 106 2.27 -8.81 10.56
C GLU A 106 1.39 -7.76 9.90
N MET A 107 0.63 -8.20 8.90
CA MET A 107 -0.38 -7.39 8.25
C MET A 107 -1.62 -8.21 7.90
N TYR A 108 -2.77 -7.54 7.88
CA TYR A 108 -4.03 -8.08 7.40
C TYR A 108 -4.60 -7.13 6.36
N ILE A 109 -5.15 -7.68 5.28
CA ILE A 109 -5.87 -6.94 4.25
C ILE A 109 -7.30 -7.44 4.27
N ASP A 110 -8.25 -6.53 4.52
CA ASP A 110 -9.67 -6.85 4.70
C ASP A 110 -9.91 -8.00 5.69
N GLY A 111 -9.12 -8.03 6.78
CA GLY A 111 -9.17 -9.05 7.83
C GLY A 111 -8.47 -10.37 7.49
N VAL A 112 -7.92 -10.53 6.28
CA VAL A 112 -7.17 -11.74 5.87
C VAL A 112 -5.68 -11.52 6.08
N LYS A 113 -5.02 -12.45 6.77
CA LYS A 113 -3.58 -12.37 7.04
C LYS A 113 -2.77 -12.31 5.75
N ASN A 114 -1.89 -11.33 5.63
CA ASN A 114 -1.11 -11.04 4.45
C ASN A 114 0.30 -10.57 4.85
N ASN A 115 1.26 -11.48 4.82
CA ASN A 115 2.67 -11.16 5.10
C ASN A 115 3.54 -11.22 3.83
N ASP A 116 2.94 -11.52 2.68
CA ASP A 116 3.58 -11.57 1.36
C ASP A 116 3.51 -10.21 0.63
N PHE A 117 2.78 -9.24 1.18
CA PHE A 117 2.56 -7.90 0.60
C PHE A 117 1.82 -7.95 -0.75
N ILE A 118 1.07 -9.04 -1.01
CA ILE A 118 0.32 -9.21 -2.26
C ILE A 118 -1.14 -8.81 -2.02
N LEU A 119 -1.56 -7.70 -2.61
CA LEU A 119 -2.94 -7.21 -2.50
C LEU A 119 -3.94 -8.13 -3.21
N ILE A 120 -3.57 -8.59 -4.40
CA ILE A 120 -4.41 -9.41 -5.29
C ILE A 120 -3.53 -10.49 -5.91
N LYS A 121 -4.02 -11.73 -5.88
CA LYS A 121 -3.33 -12.93 -6.37
C LYS A 121 -3.82 -13.32 -7.75
#